data_AF-A0A4U1JDB8-F1
#
_entry.id   AF-A0A4U1JDB8-F1
#
_cell.length_a   1.000
_cell.length_b   1.000
_cell.length_c   1.000
_cell.angle_alpha   90.00
_cell.angle_beta   90.00
_cell.angle_gamma   90.00
#
_symmetry.space_group_name_H-M   'P 1'
#
loop_
_entity.id
_entity.type
_entity.pdbx_description
1 polymer ?
#
loop_
_entity_poly.entity_id
_entity_poly.type
_entity_poly.pdbx_seq_one_letter_code
_entity_poly.pdbx_strand_id
1 'polypeptide(L)'
;MSRSIVPIPPGLRLLALPTCRDVALVAALVTSVSVAAGLVRSMPLLLAPSVPARLGLPFARAALAVSLEVALVLAPPLGAALAAARLVDRGEARAVFALGASPRSLVASALPVWLLVFVLSALASLAWGLEAEAPGRLASRLLADGRAACVDRAARDPQVPHAATVPMAEATWICLPGEPPRLVMSPSLLGGSALAARSIELSADTASLVADDLVLALPSNETTGPMTVRVARASVRGLLPLGRPSNLRAPVRAVLLGATSAASALLTSLAVLASSIRGRALALFVGLSGPALALLVLSALERERSPLLAYGLVPALGLLGPLLAARFARILASRRAPGA
;
A
#
# COMPACT_ATOMS: atom_id res chain seq x y z
N MET A 1 -30.89 14.82 -27.93
CA MET A 1 -30.17 13.60 -28.37
C MET A 1 -28.80 14.01 -28.90
N SER A 2 -27.76 13.98 -28.05
CA SER A 2 -26.40 14.33 -28.45
C SER A 2 -25.76 13.14 -29.18
N ARG A 3 -25.61 13.24 -30.51
CA ARG A 3 -24.85 12.26 -31.30
C ARG A 3 -23.37 12.49 -30.99
N SER A 4 -22.76 11.57 -30.25
CA SER A 4 -21.31 11.59 -30.03
C SER A 4 -20.59 11.49 -31.38
N ILE A 5 -19.80 12.51 -31.71
CA ILE A 5 -19.17 12.75 -33.03
C ILE A 5 -17.98 11.82 -33.28
N VAL A 6 -17.54 11.04 -32.28
CA VAL A 6 -16.40 10.12 -32.42
C VAL A 6 -16.92 8.69 -32.59
N PRO A 7 -16.73 8.05 -33.76
CA PRO A 7 -17.07 6.64 -33.95
C PRO A 7 -16.16 5.78 -33.08
N ILE A 8 -16.67 5.37 -31.92
CA ILE A 8 -15.96 4.43 -31.05
C ILE A 8 -15.99 3.05 -31.76
N PRO A 9 -14.84 2.43 -32.06
CA PRO A 9 -14.81 1.12 -32.69
C PRO A 9 -15.60 0.10 -31.84
N PRO A 10 -16.33 -0.83 -32.48
CA PRO A 10 -17.28 -1.72 -31.79
C PRO A 10 -16.63 -2.56 -30.68
N GLY A 11 -15.35 -2.95 -30.84
CA GLY A 11 -14.60 -3.67 -29.81
C GLY A 11 -14.44 -2.89 -28.49
N LEU A 12 -14.24 -1.58 -28.56
CA LEU A 12 -14.15 -0.72 -27.36
C LEU A 12 -15.48 -0.66 -26.59
N ARG A 13 -16.62 -0.78 -27.28
CA ARG A 13 -17.93 -0.73 -26.61
C ARG A 13 -18.25 -2.03 -25.87
N LEU A 14 -17.88 -3.17 -26.45
CA LEU A 14 -18.25 -4.49 -25.92
C LEU A 14 -17.47 -4.86 -24.65
N LEU A 15 -16.16 -4.65 -24.64
CA LEU A 15 -15.31 -5.07 -23.50
C LEU A 15 -14.79 -3.90 -22.68
N ALA A 16 -14.31 -2.82 -23.31
CA ALA A 16 -13.59 -1.76 -22.59
C ALA A 16 -14.50 -0.95 -21.65
N LEU A 17 -15.68 -0.48 -22.10
CA LEU A 17 -16.59 0.29 -21.24
C LEU A 17 -17.08 -0.52 -20.01
N PRO A 18 -17.57 -1.77 -20.18
CA PRO A 18 -17.97 -2.59 -19.03
C PRO A 18 -16.79 -2.91 -18.10
N THR A 19 -15.58 -3.09 -18.66
CA THR A 19 -14.36 -3.28 -17.87
C THR A 19 -14.05 -2.04 -17.03
N CYS A 20 -14.02 -0.84 -17.63
CA CYS A 20 -13.76 0.39 -16.87
C CYS A 20 -14.76 0.58 -15.72
N ARG A 21 -16.06 0.34 -15.97
CA ARG A 21 -17.08 0.42 -14.93
C ARG A 21 -16.84 -0.58 -13.80
N ASP A 22 -16.59 -1.84 -14.12
CA ASP A 22 -16.38 -2.87 -13.10
C ASP A 22 -15.07 -2.64 -12.34
N VAL A 23 -14.00 -2.23 -13.02
CA VAL A 23 -12.72 -1.86 -12.39
C VAL A 23 -12.91 -0.70 -11.42
N ALA A 24 -13.66 0.34 -11.81
CA ALA A 24 -13.93 1.47 -10.92
C ALA A 24 -14.73 1.05 -9.67
N LEU A 25 -15.76 0.20 -9.84
CA LEU A 25 -16.56 -0.30 -8.72
C LEU A 25 -15.74 -1.19 -7.78
N VAL A 26 -14.93 -2.10 -8.32
CA VAL A 26 -14.05 -2.96 -7.52
C VAL A 26 -12.97 -2.14 -6.83
N ALA A 27 -12.36 -1.17 -7.52
CA ALA A 27 -11.37 -0.27 -6.92
C ALA A 27 -11.97 0.53 -5.76
N ALA A 28 -13.18 1.07 -5.92
CA ALA A 28 -13.88 1.78 -4.86
C ALA A 28 -14.14 0.87 -3.65
N LEU A 29 -14.63 -0.36 -3.88
CA LEU A 29 -14.87 -1.34 -2.82
C LEU A 29 -13.57 -1.72 -2.07
N VAL A 30 -12.52 -2.11 -2.81
CA VAL A 30 -11.23 -2.51 -2.22
C VAL A 30 -10.59 -1.35 -1.46
N THR A 31 -10.64 -0.13 -2.01
CA THR A 31 -10.13 1.06 -1.33
C THR A 31 -10.91 1.31 -0.04
N SER A 32 -12.24 1.23 -0.07
CA SER A 32 -13.08 1.45 1.11
C SER A 32 -12.78 0.45 2.23
N VAL A 33 -12.68 -0.84 1.88
CA VAL A 33 -12.34 -1.91 2.84
C VAL A 33 -10.93 -1.73 3.40
N SER A 34 -9.96 -1.39 2.54
CA SER A 34 -8.56 -1.20 2.95
C SER A 34 -8.38 0.01 3.86
N VAL A 35 -9.04 1.13 3.54
CA VAL A 35 -9.05 2.33 4.37
C VAL A 35 -9.73 2.05 5.71
N ALA A 36 -10.88 1.38 5.72
CA ALA A 36 -11.56 0.99 6.96
C ALA A 36 -10.67 0.10 7.84
N ALA A 37 -10.00 -0.89 7.26
CA ALA A 37 -9.06 -1.75 7.98
C ALA A 37 -7.86 -0.96 8.55
N GLY A 38 -7.31 -0.02 7.76
CA GLY A 38 -6.26 0.89 8.20
C GLY A 38 -6.70 1.79 9.36
N LEU A 39 -7.92 2.34 9.27
CA LEU A 39 -8.52 3.16 10.32
C LEU A 39 -8.71 2.37 11.61
N VAL A 40 -9.32 1.18 11.55
CA VAL A 40 -9.50 0.30 12.72
C VAL A 40 -8.17 -0.01 13.40
N ARG A 41 -7.11 -0.26 12.62
CA ARG A 41 -5.76 -0.52 13.16
C ARG A 41 -5.12 0.72 13.78
N SER A 42 -5.38 1.90 13.22
CA SER A 42 -4.81 3.18 13.71
C SER A 42 -5.63 3.83 14.82
N MET A 43 -6.90 3.46 14.99
CA MET A 43 -7.85 4.06 15.93
C MET A 43 -7.34 4.06 17.38
N PRO A 44 -6.75 2.98 17.93
CA PRO A 44 -6.21 3.01 19.29
C PRO A 44 -5.12 4.08 19.48
N LEU A 45 -4.32 4.34 18.44
CA LEU A 45 -3.27 5.38 18.49
C LEU A 45 -3.86 6.79 18.44
N LEU A 46 -4.94 6.98 17.68
CA LEU A 46 -5.58 8.29 17.50
C LEU A 46 -6.49 8.68 18.67
N LEU A 47 -7.01 7.70 19.41
CA LEU A 47 -7.86 7.92 20.60
C LEU A 47 -7.06 8.13 21.89
N ALA A 48 -5.74 7.92 21.86
CA ALA A 48 -4.91 8.17 23.03
C ALA A 48 -4.90 9.68 23.37
N PRO A 49 -5.22 10.08 24.61
CA PRO A 49 -5.38 11.50 24.97
C PRO A 49 -4.09 12.31 24.82
N SER A 50 -2.93 11.65 24.91
CA SER A 50 -1.62 12.26 24.75
C SER A 50 -1.20 12.46 23.29
N VAL A 51 -1.94 11.91 22.31
CA VAL A 51 -1.61 11.99 20.89
C VAL A 51 -2.33 13.18 20.24
N PRO A 52 -1.61 14.18 19.71
CA PRO A 52 -2.23 15.29 19.00
C PRO A 52 -2.98 14.82 17.74
N ALA A 53 -4.23 15.28 17.57
CA ALA A 53 -5.06 14.92 16.42
C ALA A 53 -4.41 15.21 15.06
N ARG A 54 -3.56 16.25 14.97
CA ARG A 54 -2.84 16.58 13.74
C ARG A 54 -1.86 15.52 13.27
N LEU A 55 -1.39 14.63 14.16
CA LEU A 55 -0.56 13.49 13.79
C LEU A 55 -1.35 12.45 12.97
N GLY A 56 -2.69 12.51 12.97
CA GLY A 56 -3.53 11.59 12.21
C GLY A 56 -3.45 11.78 10.69
N LEU A 57 -3.18 13.00 10.20
CA LEU A 57 -3.16 13.28 8.77
C LEU A 57 -2.04 12.53 8.02
N PRO A 58 -0.77 12.54 8.49
CA PRO A 58 0.28 11.71 7.89
C PRO A 58 -0.08 10.21 7.83
N PHE A 59 -0.70 9.67 8.88
CA PHE A 59 -1.15 8.27 8.89
C PHE A 59 -2.28 8.02 7.89
N ALA A 60 -3.28 8.90 7.84
CA ALA A 60 -4.37 8.80 6.88
C ALA A 60 -3.88 8.86 5.43
N ARG A 61 -2.92 9.76 5.13
CA ARG A 61 -2.29 9.86 3.81
C ARG A 61 -1.55 8.58 3.43
N ALA A 62 -0.73 8.05 4.34
CA ALA A 62 -0.01 6.79 4.13
C ALA A 62 -0.98 5.61 3.92
N ALA A 63 -2.02 5.50 4.76
CA ALA A 63 -3.05 4.48 4.67
C ALA A 63 -3.85 4.57 3.37
N LEU A 64 -4.19 5.77 2.91
CA LEU A 64 -4.87 5.99 1.64
C LEU A 64 -3.96 5.61 0.45
N ALA A 65 -2.69 6.01 0.47
CA ALA A 65 -1.74 5.72 -0.60
C ALA A 65 -1.55 4.21 -0.79
N VAL A 66 -1.33 3.46 0.29
CA VAL A 66 -1.20 1.99 0.22
C VAL A 66 -2.52 1.33 -0.18
N SER A 67 -3.67 1.85 0.29
CA SER A 67 -4.99 1.34 -0.10
C SER A 67 -5.25 1.52 -1.60
N LEU A 68 -4.87 2.66 -2.17
CA LEU A 68 -4.99 2.93 -3.60
C LEU A 68 -4.06 2.05 -4.43
N GLU A 69 -2.81 1.83 -4.00
CA GLU A 69 -1.89 0.90 -4.68
C GLU A 69 -2.50 -0.52 -4.72
N VAL A 70 -2.93 -1.03 -3.57
CA VAL A 70 -3.54 -2.38 -3.48
C VAL A 70 -4.81 -2.46 -4.32
N ALA A 71 -5.69 -1.46 -4.26
CA ALA A 71 -6.92 -1.42 -5.05
C ALA A 71 -6.64 -1.39 -6.55
N LEU A 72 -5.67 -0.60 -7.02
CA LEU A 72 -5.33 -0.48 -8.43
C LEU A 72 -4.51 -1.66 -8.95
N VAL A 73 -3.92 -2.49 -8.09
CA VAL A 73 -3.32 -3.78 -8.48
C VAL A 73 -4.38 -4.88 -8.56
N LEU A 74 -5.37 -4.90 -7.65
CA LEU A 74 -6.40 -5.94 -7.58
C LEU A 74 -7.59 -5.71 -8.52
N ALA A 75 -8.06 -4.47 -8.64
CA ALA A 75 -9.31 -4.16 -9.33
C ALA A 75 -9.29 -4.42 -10.84
N PRO A 76 -8.20 -4.12 -11.59
CA PRO A 76 -8.15 -4.36 -13.03
C PRO A 76 -8.43 -5.81 -13.44
N PRO A 77 -7.74 -6.84 -12.91
CA PRO A 77 -8.03 -8.22 -13.27
C PRO A 77 -9.40 -8.69 -12.80
N LEU A 78 -9.88 -8.26 -11.63
CA LEU A 78 -11.23 -8.59 -11.16
C LEU A 78 -12.32 -8.01 -12.07
N GLY A 79 -12.23 -6.72 -12.41
CA GLY A 79 -13.18 -6.05 -13.29
C GLY A 79 -13.14 -6.60 -14.73
N ALA A 80 -11.94 -6.90 -15.24
CA ALA A 80 -11.77 -7.54 -16.54
C ALA A 80 -12.38 -8.96 -16.57
N ALA A 81 -12.22 -9.73 -15.50
CA ALA A 81 -12.84 -11.06 -15.38
C ALA A 81 -14.37 -10.98 -15.38
N LEU A 82 -14.93 -10.07 -14.58
CA LEU A 82 -16.39 -9.87 -14.49
C LEU A 82 -16.98 -9.40 -15.82
N ALA A 83 -16.33 -8.45 -16.50
CA ALA A 83 -16.75 -7.98 -17.81
C ALA A 83 -16.72 -9.12 -18.85
N ALA A 84 -15.63 -9.88 -18.91
CA ALA A 84 -15.50 -11.03 -19.79
C ALA A 84 -16.56 -12.12 -19.50
N ALA A 85 -16.79 -12.44 -18.23
CA ALA A 85 -17.79 -13.44 -17.84
C ALA A 85 -19.21 -13.00 -18.20
N ARG A 86 -19.55 -11.71 -18.08
CA ARG A 86 -20.84 -11.18 -18.53
C ARG A 86 -21.05 -11.35 -20.04
N LEU A 87 -20.01 -11.17 -20.86
CA LEU A 87 -20.07 -11.42 -22.30
C LEU A 87 -20.31 -12.91 -22.62
N VAL A 88 -19.69 -13.81 -21.85
CA VAL A 88 -19.87 -15.25 -21.99
C VAL A 88 -21.27 -15.68 -21.55
N ASP A 89 -21.73 -15.19 -20.39
CA ASP A 89 -23.04 -15.52 -19.81
C ASP A 89 -24.20 -15.09 -20.73
N ARG A 90 -24.08 -13.92 -21.38
CA ARG A 90 -25.08 -13.43 -22.34
C ARG A 90 -25.01 -14.10 -23.72
N GLY A 91 -23.99 -14.90 -23.98
CA GLY A 91 -23.75 -15.47 -25.31
C GLY A 91 -23.22 -14.47 -26.35
N GLU A 92 -23.03 -13.20 -25.99
CA GLU A 92 -22.45 -12.16 -26.85
C GLU A 92 -21.05 -12.57 -27.36
N ALA A 93 -20.24 -13.18 -26.48
CA ALA A 93 -18.92 -13.68 -26.86
C ALA A 93 -19.00 -14.73 -27.99
N ARG A 94 -19.99 -15.64 -27.96
CA ARG A 94 -20.18 -16.65 -29.01
C ARG A 94 -20.61 -16.02 -30.32
N ALA A 95 -21.51 -15.05 -30.29
CA ALA A 95 -21.93 -14.32 -31.48
C ALA A 95 -20.74 -13.59 -32.14
N VAL A 96 -19.92 -12.90 -31.35
CA VAL A 96 -18.71 -12.22 -31.83
C VAL A 96 -17.70 -13.20 -32.42
N PHE A 97 -17.51 -14.38 -31.80
CA PHE A 97 -16.60 -15.40 -32.32
C PHE A 97 -17.14 -16.09 -33.58
N ALA A 98 -18.46 -16.26 -33.70
CA ALA A 98 -19.10 -16.77 -34.93
C ALA A 98 -18.92 -15.82 -36.12
N LEU A 99 -18.75 -14.51 -35.87
CA LEU A 99 -18.39 -13.51 -36.87
C LEU A 99 -16.88 -13.50 -37.22
N GLY A 100 -16.10 -14.45 -36.71
CA GLY A 100 -14.68 -14.62 -37.03
C GLY A 100 -13.71 -13.84 -36.11
N ALA A 101 -14.21 -13.10 -35.12
CA ALA A 101 -13.32 -12.42 -34.17
C ALA A 101 -12.69 -13.43 -33.20
N SER A 102 -11.39 -13.31 -32.95
CA SER A 102 -10.72 -14.14 -31.94
C SER A 102 -10.78 -13.51 -30.55
N PRO A 103 -10.70 -14.29 -29.45
CA PRO A 103 -10.59 -13.75 -28.08
C PRO A 103 -9.44 -12.75 -27.93
N ARG A 104 -8.31 -13.02 -28.61
CA ARG A 104 -7.14 -12.13 -28.63
C ARG A 104 -7.46 -10.78 -29.25
N SER A 105 -8.16 -10.76 -30.39
CA SER A 105 -8.56 -9.53 -31.06
C SER A 105 -9.49 -8.70 -30.20
N LEU A 106 -10.43 -9.34 -29.49
CA LEU A 106 -11.36 -8.64 -28.61
C LEU A 106 -10.63 -8.00 -27.42
N VAL A 107 -9.72 -8.73 -26.77
CA VAL A 107 -8.92 -8.22 -25.65
C VAL A 107 -7.94 -7.12 -26.11
N ALA A 108 -7.31 -7.30 -27.29
CA ALA A 108 -6.42 -6.30 -27.88
C ALA A 108 -7.15 -5.00 -28.24
N SER A 109 -8.43 -5.08 -28.61
CA SER A 109 -9.25 -3.88 -28.87
C SER A 109 -9.45 -2.99 -27.63
N ALA A 110 -9.20 -3.52 -26.43
CA ALA A 110 -9.21 -2.79 -25.17
C ALA A 110 -7.83 -2.24 -24.75
N LEU A 111 -6.84 -2.19 -25.65
CA LEU A 111 -5.49 -1.66 -25.38
C LEU A 111 -5.48 -0.31 -24.65
N PRO A 112 -6.31 0.69 -25.01
CA PRO A 112 -6.31 1.97 -24.30
C PRO A 112 -6.68 1.83 -22.82
N VAL A 113 -7.55 0.88 -22.48
CA VAL A 113 -7.92 0.59 -21.08
C VAL A 113 -6.77 -0.06 -20.34
N TRP A 114 -6.04 -0.99 -20.97
CA TRP A 114 -4.88 -1.62 -20.36
C TRP A 114 -3.73 -0.62 -20.12
N LEU A 115 -3.54 0.32 -21.04
CA LEU A 115 -2.59 1.42 -20.86
C LEU A 115 -3.01 2.33 -19.71
N LEU A 116 -4.30 2.68 -19.61
CA LEU A 116 -4.82 3.47 -18.50
C LEU A 116 -4.62 2.76 -17.15
N VAL A 117 -4.90 1.45 -17.10
CA VAL A 117 -4.62 0.61 -15.92
C VAL A 117 -3.15 0.67 -15.55
N PHE A 118 -2.25 0.44 -16.51
CA PHE A 118 -0.80 0.53 -16.27
C PHE A 118 -0.42 1.87 -15.64
N VAL A 119 -0.85 2.98 -16.23
CA VAL A 119 -0.52 4.33 -15.77
C VAL A 119 -1.06 4.58 -14.36
N LEU A 120 -2.34 4.28 -14.10
CA LEU A 120 -2.96 4.53 -12.80
C LEU A 120 -2.31 3.68 -11.69
N SER A 121 -2.08 2.39 -11.94
CA SER A 121 -1.42 1.50 -10.97
C SER A 121 0.03 1.91 -10.74
N ALA A 122 0.76 2.32 -11.80
CA ALA A 122 2.13 2.82 -11.68
C ALA A 122 2.18 4.12 -10.87
N LEU A 123 1.27 5.08 -11.10
CA LEU A 123 1.22 6.33 -10.36
C LEU A 123 0.89 6.12 -8.87
N ALA A 124 -0.07 5.24 -8.57
CA ALA A 124 -0.40 4.89 -7.19
C ALA A 124 0.78 4.22 -6.47
N SER A 125 1.45 3.29 -7.17
CA SER A 125 2.64 2.62 -6.65
C SER A 125 3.84 3.56 -6.49
N LEU A 126 4.02 4.52 -7.41
CA LEU A 126 5.04 5.56 -7.30
C LEU A 126 4.78 6.46 -6.09
N ALA A 127 3.54 6.90 -5.90
CA ALA A 127 3.14 7.76 -4.79
C ALA A 127 3.41 7.08 -3.43
N TRP A 128 3.08 5.79 -3.31
CA TRP A 128 3.42 5.01 -2.12
C TRP A 128 4.92 4.72 -2.00
N GLY A 129 5.58 4.34 -3.11
CA GLY A 129 6.99 4.00 -3.16
C GLY A 129 7.90 5.15 -2.71
N LEU A 130 7.56 6.40 -3.04
CA LEU A 130 8.32 7.58 -2.60
C LEU A 130 8.27 7.80 -1.08
N GLU A 131 7.14 7.47 -0.44
CA GLU A 131 7.01 7.51 1.02
C GLU A 131 7.69 6.29 1.66
N ALA A 132 7.56 5.10 1.05
CA ALA A 132 8.14 3.86 1.53
C ALA A 132 9.68 3.77 1.40
N GLU A 133 10.28 4.48 0.44
CA GLU A 133 11.74 4.51 0.23
C GLU A 133 12.48 5.27 1.34
N ALA A 134 11.80 6.19 2.03
CA ALA A 134 12.40 7.05 3.04
C ALA A 134 11.51 7.21 4.29
N PRO A 135 11.32 6.14 5.08
CA PRO A 135 10.46 6.16 6.28
C PRO A 135 10.89 7.23 7.30
N GLY A 136 12.17 7.59 7.32
CA GLY A 136 12.71 8.61 8.22
C GLY A 136 12.16 10.02 7.95
N ARG A 137 11.70 10.31 6.72
CA ARG A 137 11.02 11.58 6.41
C ARG A 137 9.67 11.67 7.12
N LEU A 138 8.92 10.57 7.15
CA LEU A 138 7.65 10.50 7.87
C LEU A 138 7.89 10.63 9.38
N ALA A 139 8.84 9.88 9.94
CA ALA A 139 9.18 9.97 11.35
C ALA A 139 9.64 11.38 11.76
N SER A 140 10.49 12.02 10.96
CA SER A 140 10.94 13.40 11.20
C SER A 140 9.79 14.39 11.15
N ARG A 141 8.86 14.25 10.19
CA ARG A 141 7.63 15.07 10.14
C ARG A 141 6.76 14.84 11.37
N LEU A 142 6.56 13.60 11.81
CA LEU A 142 5.78 13.28 13.00
C LEU A 142 6.42 13.85 14.28
N LEU A 143 7.74 13.84 14.39
CA LEU A 143 8.47 14.45 15.50
C LEU A 143 8.35 15.98 15.47
N ALA A 144 8.53 16.61 14.31
CA ALA A 144 8.40 18.06 14.13
C ALA A 144 6.97 18.52 14.42
N ASP A 145 5.98 17.83 13.85
CA ASP A 145 4.58 18.05 14.15
C ASP A 145 4.39 17.86 15.65
N GLY A 146 4.73 16.72 16.26
CA GLY A 146 4.59 16.46 17.70
C GLY A 146 5.09 17.61 18.58
N ARG A 147 6.30 18.11 18.30
CA ARG A 147 6.90 19.25 18.98
C ARG A 147 6.01 20.48 18.92
N ALA A 148 5.49 20.80 17.73
CA ALA A 148 4.62 21.95 17.56
C ALA A 148 3.36 21.89 18.46
N ALA A 149 2.75 20.73 18.75
CA ALA A 149 1.53 20.70 19.63
C ALA A 149 1.90 20.89 21.05
N CYS A 150 3.03 20.30 21.43
CA CYS A 150 3.52 20.47 22.78
C CYS A 150 3.72 21.97 23.04
N VAL A 151 4.36 22.68 22.10
CA VAL A 151 4.54 24.13 22.16
C VAL A 151 3.20 24.88 22.09
N ASP A 152 2.30 24.56 21.15
CA ASP A 152 1.00 25.22 20.99
C ASP A 152 0.08 25.01 22.21
N ARG A 153 0.20 23.89 22.91
CA ARG A 153 -0.54 23.63 24.16
C ARG A 153 0.09 24.39 25.33
N ALA A 154 1.42 24.34 25.46
CA ALA A 154 2.14 25.11 26.48
C ALA A 154 1.94 26.62 26.34
N ALA A 155 1.82 27.14 25.12
CA ALA A 155 1.49 28.54 24.89
C ALA A 155 0.06 28.91 25.33
N ARG A 156 -0.88 27.97 25.28
CA ARG A 156 -2.28 28.18 25.73
C ARG A 156 -2.44 28.09 27.23
N ASP A 157 -1.65 27.25 27.89
CA ASP A 157 -1.64 27.10 29.34
C ASP A 157 -0.19 27.04 29.85
N PRO A 158 0.43 28.22 30.11
CA PRO A 158 1.84 28.31 30.48
C PRO A 158 2.19 27.77 31.86
N GLN A 159 1.19 27.51 32.70
CA GLN A 159 1.39 27.10 34.10
C GLN A 159 1.47 25.57 34.25
N VAL A 160 0.95 24.82 33.27
CA VAL A 160 0.81 23.37 33.33
C VAL A 160 1.84 22.69 32.42
N PRO A 161 2.51 21.61 32.86
CA PRO A 161 3.37 20.82 31.99
C PRO A 161 2.54 20.08 30.93
N HIS A 162 2.97 20.14 29.67
CA HIS A 162 2.28 19.48 28.55
C HIS A 162 3.13 18.37 27.96
N ALA A 163 2.45 17.32 27.51
CA ALA A 163 3.06 16.23 26.78
C ALA A 163 2.37 16.00 25.42
N ALA A 164 3.15 15.62 24.42
CA ALA A 164 2.67 15.17 23.13
C ALA A 164 3.40 13.88 22.72
N THR A 165 2.70 12.76 22.81
CA THR A 165 3.21 11.47 22.39
C THR A 165 3.20 11.39 20.87
N VAL A 166 4.31 10.93 20.28
CA VAL A 166 4.49 10.70 18.85
C VAL A 166 4.42 9.19 18.61
N PRO A 167 3.31 8.68 18.02
CA PRO A 167 3.17 7.26 17.72
C PRO A 167 4.29 6.75 16.79
N MET A 168 4.60 5.45 16.88
CA MET A 168 5.66 4.75 16.13
C MET A 168 7.11 5.12 16.48
N ALA A 169 7.37 6.33 16.97
CA ALA A 169 8.71 6.73 17.44
C ALA A 169 8.98 6.35 18.90
N GLU A 170 7.97 5.84 19.62
CA GLU A 170 7.96 5.65 21.09
C GLU A 170 8.57 6.85 21.84
N ALA A 171 8.25 8.05 21.33
CA ALA A 171 8.83 9.30 21.79
C ALA A 171 7.73 10.25 22.23
N THR A 172 7.99 11.02 23.28
CA THR A 172 7.06 11.99 23.84
C THR A 172 7.76 13.33 24.00
N TRP A 173 7.22 14.36 23.38
CA TRP A 173 7.63 15.73 23.64
C TRP A 173 7.06 16.19 24.98
N ILE A 174 7.92 16.74 25.83
CA ILE A 174 7.58 17.33 27.13
C ILE A 174 7.89 18.83 27.03
N CYS A 175 6.91 19.65 27.39
CA CYS A 175 7.01 21.11 27.43
C CYS A 175 6.72 21.55 28.86
N LEU A 176 7.77 21.93 29.57
CA LEU A 176 7.70 22.45 30.93
C LEU A 176 7.60 23.99 30.90
N PRO A 177 6.93 24.62 31.88
CA PRO A 177 6.88 26.07 32.01
C PRO A 177 8.27 26.71 32.04
N GLY A 178 8.54 27.65 31.12
CA GLY A 178 9.81 28.39 31.07
C GLY A 178 11.02 27.60 30.55
N GLU A 179 10.84 26.34 30.14
CA GLU A 179 11.92 25.51 29.60
C GLU A 179 11.74 25.21 28.10
N PRO A 180 12.83 24.96 27.35
CA PRO A 180 12.72 24.49 25.98
C PRO A 180 12.09 23.09 25.91
N PRO A 181 11.32 22.78 24.85
CA PRO A 181 10.72 21.46 24.69
C PRO A 181 11.80 20.38 24.60
N ARG A 182 11.58 19.26 25.30
CA ARG A 182 12.48 18.09 25.28
C ARG A 182 11.75 16.85 24.80
N LEU A 183 12.39 16.10 23.93
CA LEU A 183 11.92 14.81 23.43
C LEU A 183 12.45 13.71 24.34
N VAL A 184 11.55 12.95 24.95
CA VAL A 184 11.87 11.80 25.79
C VAL A 184 11.49 10.52 25.06
N MET A 185 12.42 9.58 24.93
CA MET A 185 12.17 8.26 24.32
C MET A 185 12.06 7.19 25.40
N SER A 186 11.17 6.23 25.17
CA SER A 186 10.87 5.16 26.13
C SER A 186 12.08 4.24 26.39
N PRO A 187 12.29 3.77 27.64
CA PRO A 187 13.37 2.84 27.99
C PRO A 187 13.28 1.48 27.33
N SER A 188 12.09 1.10 26.83
CA SER A 188 11.83 -0.14 26.09
C SER A 188 12.77 -0.33 24.90
N LEU A 189 13.12 0.76 24.22
CA LEU A 189 13.99 0.74 23.05
C LEU A 189 15.49 0.64 23.39
N LEU A 190 15.87 0.99 24.62
CA LEU A 190 17.27 1.20 25.02
C LEU A 190 17.68 0.34 26.23
N GLY A 191 17.05 -0.83 26.38
CA GLY A 191 17.41 -1.81 27.41
C GLY A 191 17.26 -1.28 28.85
N GLY A 192 16.27 -0.42 29.09
CA GLY A 192 15.99 0.14 30.42
C GLY A 192 16.61 1.52 30.70
N SER A 193 17.34 2.11 29.75
CA SER A 193 17.84 3.49 29.86
C SER A 193 16.86 4.50 29.26
N ALA A 194 16.61 5.62 29.95
CA ALA A 194 15.77 6.69 29.42
C ALA A 194 16.61 7.73 28.68
N LEU A 195 16.13 8.19 27.53
CA LEU A 195 16.82 9.17 26.69
C LEU A 195 15.98 10.43 26.59
N ALA A 196 16.59 11.58 26.87
CA ALA A 196 16.00 12.90 26.62
C ALA A 196 16.90 13.73 25.72
N ALA A 197 16.36 14.42 24.73
CA ALA A 197 17.11 15.29 23.82
C ALA A 197 16.33 16.56 23.50
N ARG A 198 17.01 17.63 23.09
CA ARG A 198 16.35 18.87 22.65
C ARG A 198 15.79 18.72 21.23
N SER A 199 16.55 18.07 20.37
CA SER A 199 16.19 17.77 18.98
C SER A 199 16.73 16.40 18.62
N ILE A 200 15.98 15.72 17.75
CA ILE A 200 16.38 14.46 17.14
C ILE A 200 16.15 14.61 15.64
N GLU A 201 17.20 14.37 14.87
CA GLU A 201 17.17 14.28 13.41
C GLU A 201 17.40 12.83 13.02
N LEU A 202 16.44 12.25 12.29
CA LEU A 202 16.55 10.89 11.76
C LEU A 202 17.03 10.96 10.31
N SER A 203 17.95 10.07 9.93
CA SER A 203 18.26 9.90 8.50
C SER A 203 17.05 9.38 7.73
N ALA A 204 17.03 9.62 6.42
CA ALA A 204 15.91 9.22 5.56
C ALA A 204 15.60 7.71 5.61
N ASP A 205 16.63 6.89 5.78
CA ASP A 205 16.57 5.43 5.93
C ASP A 205 16.42 4.96 7.38
N THR A 206 16.36 5.88 8.36
CA THR A 206 16.31 5.62 9.81
C THR A 206 17.49 4.83 10.38
N ALA A 207 18.58 4.66 9.61
CA ALA A 207 19.77 3.92 10.04
C ALA A 207 20.71 4.78 10.91
N SER A 208 20.49 6.09 10.97
CA SER A 208 21.23 6.99 11.84
C SER A 208 20.34 8.06 12.46
N LEU A 209 20.78 8.54 13.61
CA LEU A 209 20.10 9.54 14.41
C LEU A 209 21.13 10.52 14.94
N VAL A 210 20.84 11.81 14.85
CA VAL A 210 21.61 12.88 15.48
C VAL A 210 20.73 13.52 16.54
N ALA A 211 21.23 13.58 17.76
CA ALA A 211 20.54 14.21 18.89
C ALA A 211 21.37 15.36 19.45
N ASP A 212 20.72 16.49 19.71
CA ASP A 212 21.35 17.65 20.35
C ASP A 212 20.91 17.76 21.81
N ASP A 213 21.85 18.15 22.68
CA ASP A 213 21.67 18.25 24.14
C ASP A 213 21.07 16.96 24.73
N LEU A 214 21.70 15.84 24.39
CA LEU A 214 21.31 14.50 24.79
C LEU A 214 21.59 14.29 26.28
N VAL A 215 20.61 13.78 27.01
CA VAL A 215 20.71 13.33 28.39
C VAL A 215 20.29 11.86 28.43
N LEU A 216 21.20 10.99 28.84
CA LEU A 216 20.97 9.57 29.03
C LEU A 216 20.90 9.29 30.53
N ALA A 217 19.77 8.78 30.99
CA ALA A 217 19.64 8.21 32.33
C ALA A 217 19.93 6.71 32.26
N LEU A 218 21.05 6.29 32.86
CA LEU A 218 21.46 4.90 32.91
C LEU A 218 20.69 4.18 34.02
N PRO A 219 20.35 2.88 33.84
CA PRO A 219 19.69 2.11 34.89
C PRO A 219 20.59 2.08 36.13
N SER A 220 20.01 2.41 37.29
CA SER A 220 20.75 2.38 38.55
C SER A 220 20.92 0.94 39.00
N ASN A 221 22.15 0.52 39.27
CA ASN A 221 22.43 -0.70 40.02
C ASN A 221 22.71 -0.37 41.48
N GLU A 222 22.52 -1.33 42.39
CA GLU A 222 22.73 -1.18 43.85
C GLU A 222 24.10 -0.58 44.22
N THR A 223 25.10 -0.75 43.36
CA THR A 223 26.48 -0.31 43.59
C THR A 223 26.83 1.07 43.01
N THR A 224 26.06 1.60 42.04
CA THR A 224 26.45 2.78 41.24
C THR A 224 25.50 3.97 41.36
N GLY A 225 24.30 3.78 41.93
CA GLY A 225 23.32 4.85 42.06
C GLY A 225 22.80 5.38 40.71
N PRO A 226 21.95 6.41 40.70
CA PRO A 226 21.45 7.00 39.46
C PRO A 226 22.54 7.79 38.74
N MET A 227 22.93 7.36 37.55
CA MET A 227 23.92 8.05 36.72
C MET A 227 23.24 8.71 35.51
N THR A 228 23.57 9.98 35.28
CA THR A 228 23.14 10.72 34.09
C THR A 228 24.35 11.15 33.27
N VAL A 229 24.28 10.93 31.96
CA VAL A 229 25.31 11.36 31.01
C VAL A 229 24.71 12.43 30.11
N ARG A 230 25.31 13.62 30.09
CA ARG A 230 24.91 14.72 29.21
C ARG A 230 25.93 14.89 28.10
N VAL A 231 25.46 14.90 26.86
CA VAL A 231 26.28 15.06 25.66
C VAL A 231 25.69 16.19 24.82
N ALA A 232 26.52 17.18 24.46
CA ALA A 232 26.06 18.33 23.68
C ALA A 232 25.51 17.91 22.30
N ARG A 233 26.13 16.92 21.67
CA ARG A 233 25.68 16.33 20.41
C ARG A 233 26.10 14.87 20.34
N ALA A 234 25.16 13.99 20.00
CA ALA A 234 25.40 12.58 19.82
C ALA A 234 24.95 12.14 18.42
N SER A 235 25.74 11.30 17.76
CA SER A 235 25.36 10.67 16.51
C SER A 235 25.40 9.16 16.68
N VAL A 236 24.26 8.50 16.50
CA VAL A 236 24.15 7.06 16.50
C VAL A 236 24.00 6.60 15.05
N ARG A 237 24.80 5.62 14.64
CA ARG A 237 24.75 5.00 13.31
C ARG A 237 24.56 3.50 13.46
N GLY A 238 23.93 2.88 12.47
CA GLY A 238 23.64 1.45 12.50
C GLY A 238 22.41 1.10 13.34
N LEU A 239 21.47 2.03 13.50
CA LEU A 239 20.18 1.74 14.10
C LEU A 239 19.43 0.71 13.25
N LEU A 240 18.70 -0.19 13.91
CA LEU A 240 17.70 -0.99 13.22
C LEU A 240 16.63 -0.01 12.68
N PRO A 241 16.39 0.01 11.35
CA PRO A 241 15.50 0.98 10.76
C PRO A 241 14.08 0.84 11.34
N LEU A 242 13.47 1.99 11.63
CA LEU A 242 12.10 2.08 12.12
C LEU A 242 11.16 1.81 10.94
N GLY A 243 10.85 0.53 10.76
CA GLY A 243 10.15 0.03 9.58
C GLY A 243 11.12 -0.52 8.53
N ARG A 244 10.56 -1.11 7.48
CA ARG A 244 11.35 -1.69 6.38
C ARG A 244 11.22 -0.77 5.17
N PRO A 245 12.30 -0.10 4.73
CA PRO A 245 12.26 0.59 3.44
C PRO A 245 11.99 -0.44 2.34
N SER A 246 11.29 -0.03 1.28
CA SER A 246 11.14 -0.91 0.12
C SER A 246 12.54 -1.19 -0.46
N ASN A 247 12.85 -2.46 -0.72
CA ASN A 247 14.10 -2.83 -1.40
C ASN A 247 14.12 -2.37 -2.87
N LEU A 248 12.95 -2.03 -3.42
CA LEU A 248 12.82 -1.47 -4.77
C LEU A 248 12.75 0.05 -4.71
N ARG A 249 13.51 0.71 -5.58
CA ARG A 249 13.33 2.14 -5.84
C ARG A 249 11.91 2.41 -6.35
N ALA A 250 11.33 3.54 -5.95
CA ALA A 250 9.96 3.92 -6.31
C ALA A 250 9.60 3.75 -7.81
N PRO A 251 10.42 4.18 -8.79
CA PRO A 251 10.09 4.02 -10.21
C PRO A 251 10.10 2.57 -10.68
N VAL A 252 10.99 1.73 -10.15
CA VAL A 252 11.07 0.30 -10.53
C VAL A 252 9.85 -0.43 -10.00
N ARG A 253 9.45 -0.16 -8.75
CA ARG A 253 8.21 -0.69 -8.15
C ARG A 253 6.99 -0.26 -8.96
N ALA A 254 6.93 1.00 -9.36
CA ALA A 254 5.83 1.54 -10.16
C ALA A 254 5.66 0.82 -11.51
N VAL A 255 6.76 0.63 -12.25
CA VAL A 255 6.73 -0.11 -13.52
C VAL A 255 6.37 -1.58 -13.29
N LEU A 256 6.95 -2.22 -12.26
CA LEU A 256 6.68 -3.62 -11.93
C LEU A 256 5.19 -3.85 -11.63
N LEU A 257 4.60 -3.06 -10.74
CA LEU A 257 3.20 -3.21 -10.34
C LEU A 257 2.22 -2.74 -11.41
N GLY A 258 2.55 -1.67 -12.13
CA GLY A 258 1.77 -1.22 -13.30
C GLY A 258 1.71 -2.30 -14.38
N ALA A 259 2.87 -2.85 -14.76
CA ALA A 259 2.96 -3.90 -15.78
C ALA A 259 2.28 -5.19 -15.33
N THR A 260 2.47 -5.59 -14.06
CA THR A 260 1.82 -6.78 -13.50
C THR A 260 0.31 -6.64 -13.50
N SER A 261 -0.24 -5.51 -13.04
CA SER A 261 -1.69 -5.28 -13.01
C SER A 261 -2.30 -5.30 -14.42
N ALA A 262 -1.69 -4.60 -15.38
CA ALA A 262 -2.16 -4.58 -16.76
C ALA A 262 -2.07 -5.96 -17.43
N ALA A 263 -0.94 -6.66 -17.28
CA ALA A 263 -0.73 -7.97 -17.87
C ALA A 263 -1.64 -9.05 -17.24
N SER A 264 -1.82 -9.02 -15.92
CA SER A 264 -2.79 -9.89 -15.23
C SER A 264 -4.22 -9.60 -15.68
N ALA A 265 -4.61 -8.34 -15.89
CA ALA A 265 -5.96 -8.00 -16.36
C ALA A 265 -6.21 -8.48 -17.80
N LEU A 266 -5.24 -8.25 -18.69
CA LEU A 266 -5.25 -8.76 -20.06
C LEU A 266 -5.36 -10.28 -20.06
N LEU A 267 -4.49 -10.98 -19.34
CA LEU A 267 -4.46 -12.44 -19.33
C LEU A 267 -5.70 -13.05 -18.69
N THR A 268 -6.24 -12.42 -17.64
CA THR A 268 -7.48 -12.83 -16.99
C THR A 268 -8.66 -12.73 -17.94
N SER A 269 -8.81 -11.60 -18.66
CA SER A 269 -9.88 -11.44 -19.65
C SER A 269 -9.78 -12.50 -20.76
N LEU A 270 -8.56 -12.74 -21.26
CA LEU A 270 -8.29 -13.76 -22.26
C LEU A 270 -8.62 -15.16 -21.74
N ALA A 271 -8.22 -15.48 -20.50
CA ALA A 271 -8.45 -16.77 -19.88
C ALA A 271 -9.94 -17.03 -19.67
N VAL A 272 -10.71 -16.04 -19.20
CA VAL A 272 -12.17 -16.16 -19.02
C VAL A 272 -12.88 -16.38 -20.37
N LEU A 273 -12.55 -15.57 -21.39
CA LEU A 273 -13.13 -15.67 -22.72
C LEU A 273 -12.77 -17.00 -23.42
N ALA A 274 -11.48 -17.35 -23.45
CA ALA A 274 -11.01 -18.58 -24.10
C ALA A 274 -11.49 -19.85 -23.40
N SER A 275 -11.78 -19.77 -22.10
CA SER A 275 -12.33 -20.88 -21.32
C SER A 275 -13.85 -20.94 -21.32
N SER A 276 -14.53 -19.92 -21.88
CA SER A 276 -15.98 -19.75 -21.75
C SER A 276 -16.45 -19.90 -20.30
N ILE A 277 -15.72 -19.32 -19.35
CA ILE A 277 -16.09 -19.40 -17.93
C ILE A 277 -17.36 -18.60 -17.69
N ARG A 278 -18.37 -19.30 -17.18
CA ARG A 278 -19.67 -18.74 -16.81
C ARG A 278 -19.76 -18.48 -15.32
N GLY A 279 -20.50 -17.45 -14.96
CA GLY A 279 -20.80 -17.11 -13.57
C GLY A 279 -19.75 -16.25 -12.87
N ARG A 280 -20.25 -15.35 -12.01
CA ARG A 280 -19.45 -14.30 -11.35
C ARG A 280 -18.42 -14.84 -10.37
N ALA A 281 -18.75 -15.89 -9.60
CA ALA A 281 -17.87 -16.43 -8.57
C ALA A 281 -16.58 -17.04 -9.17
N LEU A 282 -16.71 -17.83 -10.24
CA LEU A 282 -15.55 -18.39 -10.95
C LEU A 282 -14.72 -17.29 -11.61
N ALA A 283 -15.36 -16.28 -12.21
CA ALA A 283 -14.67 -15.15 -12.78
C ALA A 283 -13.86 -14.36 -11.74
N LEU A 284 -14.45 -14.08 -10.57
CA LEU A 284 -13.75 -13.43 -9.46
C LEU A 284 -12.58 -14.27 -8.95
N PHE A 285 -12.75 -15.59 -8.82
CA PHE A 285 -11.66 -16.48 -8.43
C PHE A 285 -10.48 -16.42 -9.42
N VAL A 286 -10.76 -16.49 -10.73
CA VAL A 286 -9.73 -16.35 -11.76
C VAL A 286 -9.07 -14.96 -11.69
N GLY A 287 -9.85 -13.89 -11.60
CA GLY A 287 -9.34 -12.53 -11.54
C GLY A 287 -8.56 -12.20 -10.26
N LEU A 288 -8.87 -12.85 -9.13
CA LEU A 288 -8.14 -12.67 -7.87
C LEU A 288 -6.82 -13.42 -7.84
N SER A 289 -6.77 -14.61 -8.45
CA SER A 289 -5.65 -15.55 -8.33
C SER A 289 -4.28 -14.95 -8.72
N GLY A 290 -4.22 -14.18 -9.82
CA GLY A 290 -3.02 -13.51 -10.28
C GLY A 290 -2.50 -12.43 -9.32
N PRO A 291 -3.23 -11.32 -9.12
CA PRO A 291 -2.76 -10.23 -8.27
C PRO A 291 -2.55 -10.66 -6.81
N ALA A 292 -3.32 -11.62 -6.28
CA ALA A 292 -3.08 -12.17 -4.94
C ALA A 292 -1.71 -12.86 -4.84
N LEU A 293 -1.36 -13.73 -5.80
CA LEU A 293 -0.04 -14.36 -5.84
C LEU A 293 1.08 -13.33 -6.02
N ALA A 294 0.90 -12.37 -6.93
CA ALA A 294 1.88 -11.31 -7.16
C ALA A 294 2.15 -10.48 -5.89
N LEU A 295 1.11 -10.06 -5.16
CA LEU A 295 1.25 -9.29 -3.92
C LEU A 295 1.84 -10.12 -2.78
N LEU A 296 1.50 -11.42 -2.66
CA LEU A 296 2.09 -12.31 -1.67
C LEU A 296 3.60 -12.49 -1.90
N VAL A 297 4.01 -12.68 -3.16
CA VAL A 297 5.41 -12.83 -3.55
C VAL A 297 6.16 -11.52 -3.35
N LEU A 298 5.57 -10.39 -3.75
CA LEU A 298 6.15 -9.08 -3.48
C LEU A 298 6.36 -8.87 -1.98
N SER A 299 5.34 -9.18 -1.16
CA SER A 299 5.45 -9.07 0.30
C SER A 299 6.53 -9.98 0.89
N ALA A 300 6.69 -11.20 0.37
CA ALA A 300 7.77 -12.10 0.79
C ALA A 300 9.15 -11.55 0.40
N LEU A 301 9.31 -11.09 -0.84
CA LEU A 301 10.56 -10.52 -1.34
C LEU A 301 10.94 -9.20 -0.65
N GLU A 302 9.97 -8.41 -0.19
CA GLU A 302 10.21 -7.21 0.62
C GLU A 302 10.59 -7.51 2.07
N ARG A 303 10.36 -8.74 2.56
CA ARG A 303 10.76 -9.13 3.91
C ARG A 303 12.25 -9.46 4.03
N GLU A 304 12.90 -9.82 2.94
CA GLU A 304 14.30 -10.23 2.86
C GLU A 304 15.07 -9.33 1.90
N ARG A 305 16.40 -9.22 2.04
CA ARG A 305 17.22 -8.48 1.07
C ARG A 305 17.35 -9.32 -0.21
N SER A 306 16.33 -9.24 -1.06
CA SER A 306 16.25 -9.99 -2.31
C SER A 306 16.97 -9.27 -3.46
N PRO A 307 17.69 -9.98 -4.35
CA PRO A 307 18.27 -9.36 -5.54
C PRO A 307 17.18 -8.89 -6.50
N LEU A 308 17.48 -7.85 -7.30
CA LEU A 308 16.53 -7.27 -8.26
C LEU A 308 15.90 -8.30 -9.21
N LEU A 309 16.67 -9.32 -9.62
CA LEU A 309 16.18 -10.38 -10.51
C LEU A 309 15.05 -11.22 -9.88
N ALA A 310 15.04 -11.39 -8.55
CA ALA A 310 13.99 -12.16 -7.87
C ALA A 310 12.61 -11.50 -8.02
N TYR A 311 12.56 -10.17 -8.21
CA TYR A 311 11.31 -9.45 -8.45
C TYR A 311 10.66 -9.78 -9.79
N GLY A 312 11.38 -10.44 -10.71
CA GLY A 312 10.78 -11.04 -11.92
C GLY A 312 9.75 -12.14 -11.61
N LEU A 313 9.78 -12.73 -10.41
CA LEU A 313 8.78 -13.71 -9.97
C LEU A 313 7.40 -13.07 -9.75
N VAL A 314 7.32 -11.77 -9.47
CA VAL A 314 6.06 -11.05 -9.21
C VAL A 314 5.14 -11.10 -10.45
N PRO A 315 5.56 -10.60 -11.64
CA PRO A 315 4.74 -10.73 -12.84
C PRO A 315 4.58 -12.18 -13.28
N ALA A 316 5.61 -13.03 -13.15
CA ALA A 316 5.51 -14.44 -13.55
C ALA A 316 4.38 -15.18 -12.82
N LEU A 317 4.32 -15.06 -11.49
CA LEU A 317 3.27 -15.67 -10.67
C LEU A 317 1.92 -14.96 -10.83
N GLY A 318 1.94 -13.63 -11.04
CA GLY A 318 0.75 -12.85 -11.40
C GLY A 318 0.09 -13.29 -12.71
N LEU A 319 0.87 -13.82 -13.66
CA LEU A 319 0.37 -14.37 -14.93
C LEU A 319 0.01 -15.86 -14.83
N LEU A 320 0.76 -16.65 -14.06
CA LEU A 320 0.46 -18.08 -13.88
C LEU A 320 -0.87 -18.31 -13.13
N GLY A 321 -1.17 -17.48 -12.13
CA GLY A 321 -2.40 -17.56 -11.33
C GLY A 321 -3.68 -17.72 -12.17
N PRO A 322 -4.05 -16.76 -13.04
CA PRO A 322 -5.29 -16.82 -13.80
C PRO A 322 -5.34 -18.00 -14.77
N LEU A 323 -4.20 -18.46 -15.31
CA LEU A 323 -4.16 -19.62 -16.19
C LEU A 323 -4.49 -20.91 -15.44
N LEU A 324 -3.88 -21.12 -14.27
CA LEU A 324 -4.15 -22.27 -13.42
C LEU A 324 -5.59 -22.25 -12.89
N ALA A 325 -6.05 -21.09 -12.42
CA ALA A 325 -7.42 -20.90 -11.95
C ALA A 325 -8.45 -21.15 -13.06
N ALA A 326 -8.20 -20.69 -14.28
CA ALA A 326 -9.10 -20.94 -15.41
C ALA A 326 -9.12 -22.42 -15.80
N ARG A 327 -7.96 -23.11 -15.79
CA ARG A 327 -7.89 -24.55 -16.03
C ARG A 327 -8.70 -25.32 -14.97
N PHE A 328 -8.55 -24.96 -13.70
CA PHE A 328 -9.31 -25.55 -12.60
C PHE A 328 -10.82 -25.30 -12.75
N ALA A 329 -11.22 -24.07 -13.10
CA ALA A 329 -12.62 -23.71 -13.33
C ALA A 329 -13.26 -24.53 -14.47
N ARG A 330 -12.51 -24.82 -15.55
CA ARG A 330 -12.98 -25.71 -16.64
C ARG A 330 -13.23 -27.14 -16.16
N ILE A 331 -12.31 -27.69 -15.35
CA ILE A 331 -12.44 -29.05 -14.80
C ILE A 331 -13.65 -29.14 -13.87
N LEU A 332 -13.91 -28.12 -13.06
CA LEU A 332 -15.10 -28.06 -12.22
C LEU A 332 -16.38 -27.99 -13.05
N ALA A 333 -16.38 -27.22 -14.15
CA ALA A 333 -17.53 -27.12 -15.04
C ALA A 333 -17.83 -28.45 -15.75
N SER A 334 -16.82 -29.19 -16.21
CA SER A 334 -17.02 -30.49 -16.86
C SER A 334 -17.57 -31.55 -15.91
N ARG A 335 -17.22 -31.49 -14.62
CA ARG A 335 -17.74 -32.41 -13.59
C ARG A 335 -19.21 -32.17 -13.22
N ARG A 336 -19.76 -30.98 -13.50
CA ARG A 336 -21.17 -30.66 -13.24
C ARG A 336 -22.11 -31.00 -14.42
N ALA A 337 -21.55 -31.44 -15.55
CA ALA A 337 -22.32 -31.84 -16.73
C ALA A 337 -22.82 -33.31 -16.80
N PRO A 338 -22.68 -34.22 -15.82
CA PRO A 338 -23.26 -35.56 -15.94
C PRO A 338 -24.75 -35.51 -15.56
N GLY A 339 -25.64 -35.37 -16.55
CA GLY A 339 -27.08 -35.60 -16.37
C GLY A 339 -28.05 -34.55 -16.94
N ALA A 340 -27.63 -33.70 -17.88
CA ALA A 340 -28.54 -32.84 -18.66
C ALA A 340 -28.75 -33.41 -20.06
#